data_AF-A0AAD5CHU3-F1
#
_entry.id   AF-A0AAD5CHU3-F1
#
_cell.length_a   1.000
_cell.length_b   1.000
_cell.length_c   1.000
_cell.angle_alpha   90.00
_cell.angle_beta   90.00
_cell.angle_gamma   90.00
#
_symmetry.space_group_name_H-M   'P 1'
#
loop_
_entity.id
_entity.type
_entity.pdbx_description
1 polymer ?
#
loop_
_entity_poly.entity_id
_entity_poly.type
_entity_poly.pdbx_seq_one_letter_code
_entity_poly.pdbx_strand_id
1 'polypeptide(L)'
;SDGSAIDIPPEEFKVRNSQDEIAATQGIRIRRRPPTGPPLHYVGPFEFRLQNEGNTPRNILEEIVWNKDTEVAQCPLLCKEFIVDAWQLYYARAKGADAVLLIAAVLPDLDIKYMTKICKLLGLTALVEVHDENEMDRILEIDGIPLIGINNRNLETFEVDISNTKKLLEGERGEKIRQKDIIVVGESGLFTPADVAYVQEAGVKAILVGESIVKQKDPTAGIAQLFGKDISA
;
A
#
# COMPACT_ATOMS: atom_id res chain seq x y z
N SER A 1 -36.30 -14.69 -16.16
CA SER A 1 -37.00 -13.44 -15.83
C SER A 1 -37.29 -13.50 -14.35
N ASP A 2 -36.72 -12.70 -13.47
CA ASP A 2 -36.16 -11.37 -13.62
C ASP A 2 -35.14 -11.17 -12.48
N GLY A 3 -33.96 -10.65 -12.80
CA GLY A 3 -32.87 -10.43 -11.85
C GLY A 3 -32.90 -8.98 -11.40
N SER A 4 -33.41 -8.72 -10.20
CA SER A 4 -33.37 -7.39 -9.60
C SER A 4 -31.92 -7.04 -9.24
N ALA A 5 -31.30 -6.19 -10.06
CA ALA A 5 -30.07 -5.49 -9.71
C ALA A 5 -30.33 -4.63 -8.47
N ILE A 6 -29.49 -4.78 -7.45
CA ILE A 6 -29.49 -3.95 -6.26
C ILE A 6 -28.92 -2.59 -6.67
N ASP A 7 -29.77 -1.58 -6.73
CA ASP A 7 -29.42 -0.18 -6.99
C ASP A 7 -28.69 0.38 -5.77
N ILE A 8 -27.41 0.71 -5.95
CA ILE A 8 -26.57 1.35 -4.91
C ILE A 8 -26.75 2.87 -5.05
N PRO A 9 -27.02 3.63 -3.97
CA PRO A 9 -27.41 5.03 -4.08
C PRO A 9 -26.29 5.97 -4.58
N PRO A 10 -26.63 7.13 -5.18
CA PRO A 10 -25.70 7.98 -5.96
C PRO A 10 -24.71 8.81 -5.12
N GLU A 11 -24.63 8.62 -3.80
CA GLU A 11 -23.88 9.54 -2.93
C GLU A 11 -22.35 9.40 -3.04
N GLU A 12 -21.84 8.26 -3.51
CA GLU A 12 -20.40 8.04 -3.73
C GLU A 12 -19.82 8.79 -4.95
N PHE A 13 -20.68 9.37 -5.82
CA PHE A 13 -20.22 10.24 -6.90
C PHE A 13 -19.72 11.60 -6.37
N LYS A 14 -20.11 12.01 -5.15
CA LYS A 14 -19.76 13.34 -4.61
C LYS A 14 -18.33 13.45 -4.07
N VAL A 15 -17.74 12.39 -3.53
CA VAL A 15 -16.41 12.50 -2.88
C VAL A 15 -15.27 12.50 -3.90
N ARG A 16 -15.41 11.79 -5.02
CA ARG A 16 -14.46 11.85 -6.14
C ARG A 16 -14.55 13.17 -6.91
N ASN A 17 -15.78 13.65 -7.11
CA ASN A 17 -15.98 14.99 -7.66
C ASN A 17 -15.36 16.05 -6.77
N SER A 18 -15.34 15.92 -5.43
CA SER A 18 -14.84 17.01 -4.58
C SER A 18 -13.35 17.33 -4.77
N GLN A 19 -12.47 16.34 -4.98
CA GLN A 19 -11.04 16.62 -5.23
C GLN A 19 -10.78 17.18 -6.63
N ASP A 20 -11.47 16.64 -7.65
CA ASP A 20 -11.42 17.16 -9.02
C ASP A 20 -12.10 18.54 -9.13
N GLU A 21 -13.13 18.81 -8.33
CA GLU A 21 -13.82 20.11 -8.19
C GLU A 21 -12.96 21.12 -7.45
N ILE A 22 -12.26 20.73 -6.37
CA ILE A 22 -11.31 21.61 -5.67
C ILE A 22 -10.18 22.02 -6.61
N ALA A 23 -9.59 21.07 -7.34
CA ALA A 23 -8.58 21.36 -8.36
C ALA A 23 -9.16 22.25 -9.48
N ALA A 24 -10.39 21.96 -9.95
CA ALA A 24 -11.06 22.76 -10.98
C ALA A 24 -11.42 24.18 -10.53
N THR A 25 -11.83 24.39 -9.27
CA THR A 25 -12.07 25.73 -8.69
C THR A 25 -10.79 26.57 -8.58
N GLN A 26 -9.62 25.92 -8.57
CA GLN A 26 -8.31 26.57 -8.65
C GLN A 26 -7.77 26.64 -10.10
N GLY A 27 -8.57 26.26 -11.10
CA GLY A 27 -8.19 26.27 -12.52
C GLY A 27 -7.30 25.11 -12.96
N ILE A 28 -7.05 24.13 -12.09
CA ILE A 28 -6.20 22.96 -12.34
C ILE A 28 -7.07 21.83 -12.90
N ARG A 29 -6.95 21.53 -14.19
CA ARG A 29 -7.51 20.30 -14.80
C ARG A 29 -6.46 19.20 -14.79
N ILE A 30 -6.75 18.08 -14.13
CA ILE A 30 -5.87 16.89 -14.13
C ILE A 30 -6.39 15.93 -15.19
N ARG A 31 -5.65 15.75 -16.30
CA ARG A 31 -5.97 14.76 -17.33
C ARG A 31 -5.31 13.43 -17.01
N ARG A 32 -6.02 12.33 -17.28
CA ARG A 32 -5.53 10.95 -17.11
C ARG A 32 -5.15 10.33 -18.45
N ARG A 33 -4.32 9.29 -18.42
CA ARG A 33 -3.97 8.53 -19.61
C ARG A 33 -5.21 7.80 -20.15
N PRO A 34 -5.49 7.84 -21.47
CA PRO A 34 -6.51 6.98 -22.07
C PRO A 34 -6.13 5.50 -21.87
N PRO A 35 -7.07 4.61 -21.49
CA PRO A 35 -6.78 3.17 -21.28
C PRO A 35 -6.20 2.48 -22.52
N THR A 36 -6.51 3.02 -23.71
CA THR A 36 -6.08 2.51 -25.01
C THR A 36 -4.72 3.05 -25.48
N GLY A 37 -4.07 3.93 -24.69
CA GLY A 37 -2.86 4.64 -25.09
C GLY A 37 -3.11 5.77 -26.11
N PRO A 38 -2.05 6.36 -26.71
CA PRO A 38 -2.19 7.39 -27.73
C PRO A 38 -3.05 6.90 -28.91
N PRO A 39 -3.85 7.77 -29.55
CA PRO A 39 -4.58 7.41 -30.76
C PRO A 39 -3.62 6.84 -31.82
N LEU A 40 -3.99 5.72 -32.43
CA LEU A 40 -3.28 5.20 -33.58
C LEU A 40 -3.55 6.09 -34.80
N HIS A 41 -2.49 6.59 -35.41
CA HIS A 41 -2.55 7.28 -36.68
C HIS A 41 -2.08 6.35 -37.80
N TYR A 42 -2.94 6.15 -38.78
CA TYR A 42 -2.64 5.37 -39.98
C TYR A 42 -2.11 6.30 -41.08
N VAL A 43 -0.91 6.02 -41.57
CA VAL A 43 -0.33 6.71 -42.74
C VAL A 43 0.11 5.63 -43.74
N GLY A 44 -0.77 5.31 -44.68
CA GLY A 44 -0.53 4.22 -45.63
C GLY A 44 -0.49 2.85 -44.91
N PRO A 45 0.50 1.98 -45.19
CA PRO A 45 0.61 0.67 -44.53
C PRO A 45 1.22 0.74 -43.12
N PHE A 46 1.51 1.93 -42.61
CA PHE A 46 2.22 2.11 -41.35
C PHE A 46 1.30 2.65 -40.26
N GLU A 47 1.43 2.06 -39.07
CA GLU A 47 0.79 2.49 -37.83
C GLU A 47 1.78 3.29 -36.99
N PHE A 48 1.44 4.53 -36.66
CA PHE A 48 2.24 5.39 -35.79
C PHE A 48 1.46 5.79 -34.55
N ARG A 49 2.12 5.76 -33.39
CA ARG A 49 1.66 6.45 -32.17
C ARG A 49 2.46 7.73 -32.01
N LEU A 50 1.85 8.86 -32.32
CA LEU A 50 2.47 10.17 -32.15
C LEU A 50 2.21 10.67 -30.72
N GLN A 51 3.27 10.99 -29.99
CA GLN A 51 3.13 11.75 -28.74
C GLN A 51 2.70 13.18 -29.12
N ASN A 52 1.57 13.64 -28.59
CA ASN A 52 1.10 15.01 -28.74
C ASN A 52 0.81 15.63 -27.37
N GLU A 53 0.64 16.95 -27.28
CA GLU A 53 0.28 17.63 -26.02
C GLU A 53 -1.01 17.11 -25.37
N GLY A 54 -1.84 16.38 -26.14
CA GLY A 54 -3.04 15.69 -25.67
C GLY A 54 -2.74 14.39 -24.91
N ASN A 55 -1.57 13.79 -25.12
CA ASN A 55 -1.22 12.46 -24.63
C ASN A 55 0.15 12.39 -23.91
N THR A 56 0.61 13.53 -23.42
CA THR A 56 1.73 13.68 -22.48
C THR A 56 1.27 14.49 -21.25
N PRO A 57 1.81 14.21 -20.05
CA PRO A 57 1.53 15.01 -18.87
C PRO A 57 2.03 16.44 -19.05
N ARG A 58 1.25 17.42 -18.61
CA ARG A 58 1.60 18.86 -18.71
C ARG A 58 2.11 19.45 -17.40
N ASN A 59 1.92 18.76 -16.29
CA ASN A 59 2.35 19.18 -14.97
C ASN A 59 2.62 17.98 -14.08
N ILE A 60 3.27 18.23 -12.94
CA ILE A 60 3.70 17.20 -12.00
C ILE A 60 2.54 16.34 -11.47
N LEU A 61 1.34 16.92 -11.30
CA LEU A 61 0.15 16.17 -10.86
C LEU A 61 -0.36 15.23 -11.95
N GLU A 62 -0.40 15.69 -13.21
CA GLU A 62 -0.68 14.80 -14.34
C GLU A 62 0.39 13.72 -14.46
N GLU A 63 1.67 14.04 -14.28
CA GLU A 63 2.77 13.09 -14.43
C GLU A 63 2.72 11.98 -13.37
N ILE A 64 2.46 12.34 -12.11
CA ILE A 64 2.23 11.39 -11.02
C ILE A 64 1.07 10.45 -11.37
N VAL A 65 -0.09 10.99 -11.77
CA VAL A 65 -1.26 10.17 -12.10
C VAL A 65 -1.00 9.28 -13.32
N TRP A 66 -0.29 9.80 -14.33
CA TRP A 66 -0.02 9.13 -15.59
C TRP A 66 0.98 7.97 -15.47
N ASN A 67 2.03 8.15 -14.66
CA ASN A 67 3.04 7.14 -14.40
C ASN A 67 2.55 6.12 -13.37
N LYS A 68 1.75 6.55 -12.39
CA LYS A 68 1.08 5.66 -11.44
C LYS A 68 0.29 4.57 -12.16
N ASP A 69 -0.49 4.90 -13.18
CA ASP A 69 -1.28 3.90 -13.93
C ASP A 69 -0.41 2.83 -14.63
N THR A 70 0.85 3.15 -14.97
CA THR A 70 1.78 2.21 -15.64
C THR A 70 2.57 1.38 -14.64
N GLU A 71 3.07 2.00 -13.57
CA GLU A 71 3.81 1.32 -12.49
C GLU A 71 2.91 0.37 -11.69
N VAL A 72 1.66 0.78 -11.43
CA VAL A 72 0.61 -0.04 -10.79
C VAL A 72 0.37 -1.34 -11.55
N ALA A 73 0.53 -1.36 -12.88
CA ALA A 73 0.29 -2.56 -13.68
C ALA A 73 1.37 -3.64 -13.50
N GLN A 74 2.50 -3.34 -12.84
CA GLN A 74 3.64 -4.26 -12.71
C GLN A 74 4.04 -4.58 -11.26
N CYS A 75 3.60 -3.79 -10.26
CA CYS A 75 3.94 -4.00 -8.85
C CYS A 75 2.69 -4.29 -8.01
N PRO A 76 2.71 -5.28 -7.09
CA PRO A 76 1.60 -5.53 -6.18
C PRO A 76 1.22 -4.29 -5.35
N LEU A 77 -0.08 -4.02 -5.23
CA LEU A 77 -0.58 -2.84 -4.53
C LEU A 77 -1.09 -3.13 -3.12
N LEU A 78 -0.56 -2.42 -2.13
CA LEU A 78 -1.10 -2.38 -0.78
C LEU A 78 -2.13 -1.25 -0.62
N CYS A 79 -3.35 -1.59 -0.23
CA CYS A 79 -4.34 -0.64 0.26
C CYS A 79 -4.07 -0.32 1.74
N LYS A 80 -3.34 0.77 1.99
CA LYS A 80 -3.06 1.27 3.34
C LYS A 80 -4.19 2.18 3.81
N GLU A 81 -5.24 1.58 4.36
CA GLU A 81 -6.36 2.28 5.00
C GLU A 81 -6.70 1.64 6.36
N PHE A 82 -7.38 2.38 7.23
CA PHE A 82 -8.06 1.89 8.42
C PHE A 82 -9.29 1.08 8.03
N ILE A 83 -9.09 -0.21 7.78
CA ILE A 83 -10.18 -1.16 7.54
C ILE A 83 -10.87 -1.47 8.87
N VAL A 84 -12.15 -1.11 8.95
CA VAL A 84 -13.04 -1.36 10.09
C VAL A 84 -14.27 -2.18 9.69
N ASP A 85 -14.55 -2.32 8.39
CA ASP A 85 -15.65 -3.11 7.85
C ASP A 85 -15.22 -3.95 6.64
N ALA A 86 -15.84 -5.13 6.50
CA ALA A 86 -15.63 -6.05 5.40
C ALA A 86 -15.87 -5.44 4.02
N TRP A 87 -16.81 -4.49 3.85
CA TRP A 87 -17.07 -3.87 2.54
C TRP A 87 -15.81 -3.18 1.97
N GLN A 88 -14.95 -2.64 2.83
CA GLN A 88 -13.69 -1.98 2.43
C GLN A 88 -12.74 -2.96 1.74
N LEU A 89 -12.79 -4.25 2.09
CA LEU A 89 -11.98 -5.30 1.43
C LEU A 89 -12.41 -5.51 -0.02
N TYR A 90 -13.73 -5.60 -0.25
CA TYR A 90 -14.29 -5.72 -1.60
C TYR A 90 -14.00 -4.47 -2.42
N TYR A 91 -14.14 -3.30 -1.80
CA TYR A 91 -13.82 -2.03 -2.43
C TYR A 91 -12.33 -1.95 -2.81
N ALA A 92 -11.42 -2.29 -1.89
CA ALA A 92 -9.99 -2.34 -2.16
C ALA A 92 -9.66 -3.27 -3.32
N ARG A 93 -10.23 -4.48 -3.33
CA ARG A 93 -10.04 -5.42 -4.44
C ARG A 93 -10.56 -4.89 -5.77
N ALA A 94 -11.74 -4.27 -5.77
CA ALA A 94 -12.32 -3.65 -6.96
C ALA A 94 -11.51 -2.43 -7.47
N LYS A 95 -10.65 -1.83 -6.63
CA LYS A 95 -9.69 -0.79 -7.02
C LYS A 95 -8.31 -1.32 -7.39
N GLY A 96 -8.12 -2.64 -7.45
CA GLY A 96 -6.88 -3.26 -7.88
C GLY A 96 -5.87 -3.49 -6.76
N ALA A 97 -6.29 -3.50 -5.49
CA ALA A 97 -5.40 -3.90 -4.40
C ALA A 97 -5.07 -5.40 -4.47
N ASP A 98 -3.83 -5.74 -4.13
CA ASP A 98 -3.33 -7.10 -3.96
C ASP A 98 -3.09 -7.43 -2.49
N ALA A 99 -2.93 -6.39 -1.66
CA ALA A 99 -2.83 -6.50 -0.22
C ALA A 99 -3.63 -5.41 0.49
N VAL A 100 -3.98 -5.64 1.76
CA VAL A 100 -4.71 -4.72 2.62
C VAL A 100 -4.08 -4.66 4.00
N LEU A 101 -4.19 -3.51 4.67
CA LEU A 101 -3.76 -3.31 6.05
C LEU A 101 -4.90 -3.64 7.03
N LEU A 102 -4.64 -4.51 8.00
CA LEU A 102 -5.53 -4.75 9.15
C LEU A 102 -4.78 -4.36 10.42
N ILE A 103 -5.38 -3.55 11.30
CA ILE A 103 -4.66 -2.98 12.45
C ILE A 103 -5.13 -3.63 13.74
N ALA A 104 -4.24 -4.30 14.48
CA ALA A 104 -4.56 -5.04 15.70
C ALA A 104 -5.07 -4.15 16.85
N ALA A 105 -4.61 -2.89 16.90
CA ALA A 105 -5.08 -1.87 17.83
C ALA A 105 -6.55 -1.47 17.59
N VAL A 106 -7.02 -1.58 16.34
CA VAL A 106 -8.35 -1.11 15.91
C VAL A 106 -9.35 -2.26 15.87
N LEU A 107 -8.91 -3.45 15.45
CA LEU A 107 -9.78 -4.58 15.21
C LEU A 107 -9.71 -5.62 16.34
N PRO A 108 -10.87 -6.12 16.83
CA PRO A 108 -10.90 -7.27 17.72
C PRO A 108 -10.50 -8.55 16.97
N ASP A 109 -10.09 -9.59 17.71
CA ASP A 109 -9.56 -10.83 17.13
C ASP A 109 -10.56 -11.54 16.22
N LEU A 110 -11.86 -11.43 16.53
CA LEU A 110 -12.93 -12.02 15.72
C LEU A 110 -12.98 -11.37 14.34
N ASP A 111 -12.81 -10.05 14.26
CA ASP A 111 -12.84 -9.30 13.01
C ASP A 111 -11.59 -9.56 12.19
N ILE A 112 -10.40 -9.61 12.81
CA ILE A 112 -9.16 -9.99 12.10
C ILE A 112 -9.29 -11.40 11.53
N LYS A 113 -9.82 -12.36 12.30
CA LYS A 113 -10.10 -13.73 11.83
C LYS A 113 -11.06 -13.72 10.64
N TYR A 114 -12.14 -12.96 10.72
CA TYR A 114 -13.16 -12.87 9.68
C TYR A 114 -12.64 -12.20 8.41
N MET A 115 -12.02 -11.04 8.54
CA MET A 115 -11.43 -10.26 7.45
C MET A 115 -10.28 -10.99 6.77
N THR A 116 -9.43 -11.71 7.51
CA THR A 116 -8.38 -12.56 6.92
C THR A 116 -8.97 -13.65 6.02
N LYS A 117 -10.10 -14.24 6.40
CA LYS A 117 -10.81 -15.21 5.55
C LYS A 117 -11.36 -14.57 4.28
N ILE A 118 -11.96 -13.37 4.39
CA ILE A 118 -12.43 -12.61 3.23
C ILE A 118 -11.25 -12.29 2.30
N CYS A 119 -10.12 -11.84 2.85
CA CYS A 119 -8.93 -11.54 2.06
C CYS A 119 -8.51 -12.76 1.22
N LYS A 120 -8.43 -13.94 1.83
CA LYS A 120 -8.13 -15.20 1.12
C LYS A 120 -9.12 -15.50 -0.01
N LEU A 121 -10.42 -15.30 0.23
CA LEU A 121 -11.45 -15.50 -0.80
C LEU A 121 -11.34 -14.52 -1.96
N LEU A 122 -10.91 -13.28 -1.69
CA LEU A 122 -10.73 -12.22 -2.69
C LEU A 122 -9.36 -12.27 -3.40
N GLY A 123 -8.46 -13.15 -2.95
CA GLY A 123 -7.06 -13.16 -3.41
C GLY A 123 -6.25 -11.96 -2.91
N LEU A 124 -6.67 -11.34 -1.80
CA LEU A 124 -5.93 -10.29 -1.10
C LEU A 124 -4.99 -10.90 -0.07
N THR A 125 -3.80 -10.30 0.08
CA THR A 125 -2.90 -10.57 1.20
C THR A 125 -3.19 -9.62 2.36
N ALA A 126 -3.43 -10.17 3.55
CA ALA A 126 -3.58 -9.36 4.76
C ALA A 126 -2.21 -9.06 5.38
N LEU A 127 -1.88 -7.78 5.51
CA LEU A 127 -0.79 -7.28 6.36
C LEU A 127 -1.40 -6.86 7.69
N VAL A 128 -1.11 -7.61 8.75
CA VAL A 128 -1.64 -7.29 10.09
C VAL A 128 -0.63 -6.45 10.85
N GLU A 129 -0.96 -5.18 11.10
CA GLU A 129 -0.13 -4.22 11.83
C GLU A 129 -0.27 -4.42 13.34
N VAL A 130 0.85 -4.49 14.04
CA VAL A 130 0.98 -4.57 15.50
C VAL A 130 1.97 -3.53 16.00
N HIS A 131 1.76 -3.07 17.23
CA HIS A 131 2.60 -2.08 17.90
C HIS A 131 3.27 -2.64 19.16
N ASP A 132 2.58 -3.47 19.94
CA ASP A 132 3.08 -3.95 21.24
C ASP A 132 3.01 -5.48 21.40
N GLU A 133 3.51 -5.95 22.55
CA GLU A 133 3.50 -7.37 22.91
C GLU A 133 2.11 -7.99 22.96
N ASN A 134 1.11 -7.27 23.46
CA ASN A 134 -0.24 -7.79 23.64
C ASN A 134 -0.91 -8.00 22.29
N GLU A 135 -0.74 -7.04 21.38
CA GLU A 135 -1.21 -7.15 20.01
C GLU A 135 -0.50 -8.28 19.27
N MET A 136 0.83 -8.36 19.38
CA MET A 136 1.59 -9.46 18.78
C MET A 136 1.09 -10.83 19.29
N ASP A 137 0.92 -10.98 20.60
CA ASP A 137 0.43 -12.22 21.20
C ASP A 137 -0.97 -12.59 20.68
N ARG A 138 -1.89 -11.62 20.60
CA ARG A 138 -3.22 -11.82 20.01
C ARG A 138 -3.13 -12.31 18.55
N ILE A 139 -2.28 -11.68 17.73
CA ILE A 139 -2.17 -12.02 16.31
C ILE A 139 -1.52 -13.39 16.09
N LEU A 140 -0.56 -13.79 16.93
CA LEU A 140 0.09 -15.10 16.83
C LEU A 140 -0.86 -16.28 17.13
N GLU A 141 -1.90 -16.04 17.93
CA GLU A 141 -2.98 -17.01 18.19
C GLU A 141 -4.00 -17.12 17.02
N ILE A 142 -3.88 -16.27 16.00
CA ILE A 142 -4.70 -16.33 14.79
C ILE A 142 -3.99 -17.16 13.71
N ASP A 143 -4.66 -18.19 13.20
CA ASP A 143 -4.10 -18.99 12.13
C ASP A 143 -4.23 -18.35 10.75
N GLY A 144 -3.19 -18.54 9.95
CA GLY A 144 -3.19 -18.18 8.55
C GLY A 144 -3.01 -16.70 8.26
N ILE A 145 -2.38 -15.96 9.19
CA ILE A 145 -1.80 -14.64 8.97
C ILE A 145 -0.51 -14.80 8.15
N PRO A 146 -0.41 -14.23 6.93
CA PRO A 146 0.78 -14.37 6.10
C PRO A 146 1.85 -13.32 6.41
N LEU A 147 1.43 -12.10 6.73
CA LEU A 147 2.29 -10.94 6.94
C LEU A 147 1.94 -10.25 8.26
N ILE A 148 2.96 -9.89 9.04
CA ILE A 148 2.83 -9.02 10.21
C ILE A 148 3.67 -7.76 9.98
N GLY A 149 3.07 -6.59 10.14
CA GLY A 149 3.73 -5.30 10.13
C GLY A 149 4.02 -4.82 11.55
N ILE A 150 5.28 -4.54 11.88
CA ILE A 150 5.62 -3.92 13.17
C ILE A 150 5.71 -2.41 12.97
N ASN A 151 4.76 -1.68 13.55
CA ASN A 151 4.74 -0.23 13.49
C ASN A 151 5.55 0.36 14.65
N ASN A 152 6.74 0.86 14.33
CA ASN A 152 7.64 1.48 15.31
C ASN A 152 7.18 2.88 15.76
N ARG A 153 6.09 3.42 15.20
CA ARG A 153 5.50 4.69 15.63
C ARG A 153 4.36 4.43 16.59
N ASN A 154 4.43 5.03 17.78
CA ASN A 154 3.31 5.07 18.69
C ASN A 154 2.22 6.02 18.14
N LEU A 155 0.98 5.55 18.04
CA LEU A 155 -0.12 6.34 17.44
C LEU A 155 -0.67 7.43 18.38
N GLU A 156 -0.37 7.38 19.68
CA GLU A 156 -0.78 8.39 20.66
C GLU A 156 0.26 9.51 20.80
N THR A 157 1.55 9.16 20.88
CA THR A 157 2.64 10.11 21.10
C THR A 157 3.36 10.53 19.82
N PHE A 158 3.17 9.81 18.73
CA PHE A 158 3.90 9.93 17.45
C PHE A 158 5.42 9.70 17.54
N GLU A 159 5.91 9.29 18.72
CA GLU A 159 7.30 8.89 18.91
C GLU A 159 7.61 7.62 18.13
N VAL A 160 8.86 7.51 17.67
CA VAL A 160 9.31 6.41 16.83
C VAL A 160 10.50 5.73 17.50
N ASP A 161 10.37 4.42 17.74
CA ASP A 161 11.40 3.60 18.36
C ASP A 161 11.56 2.27 17.60
N ILE A 162 12.62 2.18 16.80
CA ILE A 162 12.94 0.97 16.03
C ILE A 162 13.38 -0.21 16.92
N SER A 163 13.75 0.05 18.17
CA SER A 163 14.11 -1.02 19.11
C SER A 163 12.91 -1.91 19.46
N ASN A 164 11.69 -1.39 19.29
CA ASN A 164 10.45 -2.14 19.44
C ASN A 164 10.40 -3.37 18.52
N THR A 165 10.89 -3.24 17.27
CA THR A 165 10.99 -4.37 16.35
C THR A 165 11.78 -5.52 16.95
N LYS A 166 12.95 -5.24 17.54
CA LYS A 166 13.79 -6.27 18.15
C LYS A 166 13.10 -6.89 19.37
N LYS A 167 12.53 -6.05 20.24
CA LYS A 167 11.78 -6.46 21.43
C LYS A 167 10.63 -7.44 21.09
N LEU A 168 9.87 -7.19 20.02
CA LEU A 168 8.75 -8.04 19.61
C LEU A 168 9.17 -9.35 18.93
N LEU A 169 10.36 -9.37 18.32
CA LEU A 169 10.88 -10.54 17.60
C LEU A 169 11.80 -11.42 18.46
N GLU A 170 12.17 -10.98 19.66
CA GLU A 170 12.96 -11.77 20.60
C GLU A 170 12.13 -12.88 21.28
N GLY A 171 12.82 -13.96 21.67
CA GLY A 171 12.23 -15.07 22.44
C GLY A 171 11.13 -15.86 21.70
N GLU A 172 10.09 -16.23 22.43
CA GLU A 172 9.02 -17.14 21.98
C GLU A 172 8.24 -16.59 20.77
N ARG A 173 8.02 -15.26 20.71
CA ARG A 173 7.28 -14.63 19.61
C ARG A 173 8.01 -14.82 18.29
N GLY A 174 9.31 -14.54 18.25
CA GLY A 174 10.14 -14.80 17.08
C GLY A 174 10.18 -16.27 16.69
N GLU A 175 10.18 -17.19 17.65
CA GLU A 175 10.08 -18.63 17.38
C GLU A 175 8.75 -19.00 16.73
N LYS A 176 7.62 -18.53 17.27
CA LYS A 176 6.28 -18.74 16.69
C LYS A 176 6.17 -18.17 15.27
N ILE A 177 6.68 -16.96 15.04
CA ILE A 177 6.73 -16.33 13.71
C ILE A 177 7.46 -17.23 12.71
N ARG A 178 8.63 -17.75 13.09
CA ARG A 178 9.41 -18.67 12.23
C ARG A 178 8.69 -19.99 12.00
N GLN A 179 8.08 -20.58 13.04
CA GLN A 179 7.35 -21.84 12.92
C GLN A 179 6.10 -21.73 12.02
N LYS A 180 5.42 -20.57 12.06
CA LYS A 180 4.25 -20.27 11.23
C LYS A 180 4.61 -19.72 9.84
N ASP A 181 5.90 -19.60 9.52
CA ASP A 181 6.43 -18.98 8.28
C ASP A 181 5.83 -17.60 7.97
N ILE A 182 5.65 -16.79 9.02
CA ILE A 182 5.13 -15.43 8.89
C ILE A 182 6.25 -14.50 8.42
N ILE A 183 5.97 -13.69 7.40
CA ILE A 183 6.91 -12.64 6.96
C ILE A 183 6.65 -11.38 7.77
N VAL A 184 7.70 -10.88 8.41
CA VAL A 184 7.65 -9.63 9.18
C VAL A 184 8.07 -8.46 8.30
N VAL A 185 7.26 -7.40 8.35
CA VAL A 185 7.49 -6.11 7.69
C VAL A 185 7.79 -5.06 8.76
N GLY A 186 8.93 -4.36 8.65
CA GLY A 186 9.25 -3.24 9.54
C GLY A 186 8.64 -1.95 9.01
N GLU A 187 7.89 -1.21 9.84
CA GLU A 187 7.23 0.04 9.46
C GLU A 187 7.66 1.21 10.36
N SER A 188 7.69 2.41 9.79
CA SER A 188 8.08 3.66 10.45
C SER A 188 9.54 3.69 10.95
N GLY A 189 10.16 4.88 10.92
CA GLY A 189 11.46 5.09 11.58
C GLY A 189 12.71 4.62 10.84
N LEU A 190 12.57 4.13 9.62
CA LEU A 190 13.69 3.60 8.82
C LEU A 190 14.17 4.69 7.86
N PHE A 191 15.23 5.41 8.24
CA PHE A 191 15.76 6.56 7.49
C PHE A 191 17.15 6.30 6.91
N THR A 192 17.91 5.40 7.51
CA THR A 192 19.30 5.13 7.16
C THR A 192 19.55 3.63 6.92
N PRO A 193 20.62 3.27 6.19
CA PRO A 193 21.05 1.88 6.07
C PRO A 193 21.29 1.18 7.40
N ALA A 194 21.74 1.92 8.42
CA ALA A 194 21.95 1.38 9.75
C ALA A 194 20.62 0.96 10.41
N ASP A 195 19.55 1.75 10.22
CA ASP A 195 18.22 1.40 10.71
C ASP A 195 17.68 0.14 10.01
N VAL A 196 17.88 0.04 8.69
CA VAL A 196 17.48 -1.14 7.90
C VAL A 196 18.26 -2.37 8.34
N ALA A 197 19.58 -2.26 8.50
CA ALA A 197 20.42 -3.35 8.99
C ALA A 197 19.99 -3.81 10.39
N TYR A 198 19.67 -2.86 11.28
CA TYR A 198 19.21 -3.15 12.64
C TYR A 198 17.93 -4.00 12.66
N VAL A 199 16.91 -3.64 11.87
CA VAL A 199 15.66 -4.42 11.83
C VAL A 199 15.81 -5.72 11.06
N GLN A 200 16.67 -5.74 10.04
CA GLN A 200 16.98 -6.96 9.28
C GLN A 200 17.68 -8.00 10.16
N GLU A 201 18.64 -7.59 11.00
CA GLU A 201 19.29 -8.44 11.99
C GLU A 201 18.30 -9.01 13.03
N ALA A 202 17.23 -8.28 13.33
CA ALA A 202 16.14 -8.76 14.19
C ALA A 202 15.22 -9.80 13.51
N GLY A 203 15.32 -10.00 12.20
CA GLY A 203 14.55 -10.99 11.44
C GLY A 203 13.47 -10.41 10.53
N VAL A 204 13.42 -9.09 10.35
CA VAL A 204 12.54 -8.43 9.37
C VAL A 204 12.96 -8.79 7.95
N LYS A 205 11.99 -9.16 7.10
CA LYS A 205 12.23 -9.58 5.71
C LYS A 205 11.83 -8.53 4.67
N ALA A 206 11.01 -7.56 5.05
CA ALA A 206 10.58 -6.46 4.19
C ALA A 206 10.39 -5.17 5.01
N ILE A 207 10.42 -4.02 4.37
CA ILE A 207 10.21 -2.73 5.06
C ILE A 207 9.17 -1.89 4.32
N LEU A 208 8.36 -1.14 5.06
CA LEU A 208 7.43 -0.15 4.52
C LEU A 208 7.98 1.25 4.80
N VAL A 209 8.40 1.92 3.73
CA VAL A 209 9.00 3.25 3.78
C VAL A 209 8.23 4.20 2.88
N GLY A 210 7.87 5.35 3.43
CA GLY A 210 7.14 6.40 2.71
C GLY A 210 7.76 7.77 2.96
N GLU A 211 7.70 8.23 4.21
CA GLU A 211 8.14 9.59 4.57
C GLU A 211 9.60 9.90 4.22
N SER A 212 10.51 8.94 4.42
CA SER A 212 11.94 9.08 4.13
C SER A 212 12.24 9.24 2.63
N ILE A 213 11.41 8.65 1.77
CA ILE A 213 11.56 8.67 0.31
C ILE A 213 10.82 9.87 -0.30
N VAL A 214 9.58 10.12 0.14
CA VAL A 214 8.70 11.18 -0.42
C VAL A 214 9.27 12.59 -0.17
N LYS A 215 10.07 12.77 0.88
CA LYS A 215 10.73 14.06 1.19
C LYS A 215 11.97 14.36 0.33
N GLN A 216 12.47 13.38 -0.42
CA GLN A 216 13.67 13.56 -1.25
C GLN A 216 13.31 14.23 -2.58
N LYS A 217 14.25 15.04 -3.10
CA LYS A 217 14.10 15.63 -4.45
C LYS A 217 14.14 14.56 -5.54
N ASP A 218 14.86 13.47 -5.29
CA ASP A 218 14.92 12.29 -6.14
C ASP A 218 14.62 11.04 -5.28
N PRO A 219 13.40 10.48 -5.39
CA PRO A 219 13.01 9.25 -4.70
C PRO A 219 13.93 8.06 -5.00
N THR A 220 14.47 7.96 -6.22
CA THR A 220 15.35 6.87 -6.65
C THR A 220 16.67 6.91 -5.89
N ALA A 221 17.26 8.10 -5.78
CA ALA A 221 18.45 8.32 -4.96
C ALA A 221 18.17 8.05 -3.47
N GLY A 222 16.98 8.40 -2.97
CA GLY A 222 16.57 8.10 -1.59
C GLY A 222 16.51 6.60 -1.31
N ILE A 223 15.94 5.80 -2.22
CA ILE A 223 15.93 4.33 -2.10
C ILE A 223 17.37 3.80 -2.17
N ALA A 224 18.21 4.32 -3.07
CA ALA A 224 19.57 3.83 -3.28
C ALA A 224 20.42 4.07 -2.02
N GLN A 225 20.24 5.25 -1.42
CA GLN A 225 20.86 5.64 -0.17
C GLN A 225 20.40 4.75 0.99
N LEU A 226 19.11 4.39 1.06
CA LEU A 226 18.55 3.57 2.14
C LEU A 226 19.05 2.12 2.10
N PHE A 227 19.19 1.55 0.91
CA PHE A 227 19.68 0.18 0.72
C PHE A 227 21.20 0.08 0.52
N GLY A 228 21.91 1.22 0.47
CA GLY A 228 23.36 1.27 0.27
C GLY A 228 23.83 0.65 -1.05
N LYS A 229 22.95 0.59 -2.05
CA LYS A 229 23.20 -0.03 -3.36
C LYS A 229 22.70 0.89 -4.48
N ASP A 230 23.47 0.96 -5.55
CA ASP A 230 23.03 1.58 -6.79
C ASP A 230 21.93 0.71 -7.40
N ILE A 231 20.71 1.23 -7.53
CA ILE A 231 19.52 0.47 -8.00
C ILE A 231 19.45 0.46 -9.54
N SER A 232 20.53 0.85 -10.21
CA SER A 232 20.61 1.03 -11.66
C SER A 232 20.96 -0.26 -12.43
N ALA A 233 20.69 -1.45 -11.86
CA ALA A 233 21.01 -2.75 -12.47
C ALA A 233 19.77 -3.57 -12.83
#